data_AF-A0A7V6J1M9-F1
#
_entry.id   AF-A0A7V6J1M9-F1
#
_cell.length_a   1.000
_cell.length_b   1.000
_cell.length_c   1.000
_cell.angle_alpha   90.00
_cell.angle_beta   90.00
_cell.angle_gamma   90.00
#
_symmetry.space_group_name_H-M   'P 1'
#
loop_
_entity.id
_entity.type
_entity.pdbx_description
1 polymer ?
#
loop_
_entity_poly.entity_id
_entity_poly.type
_entity_poly.pdbx_seq_one_letter_code
_entity_poly.pdbx_strand_id
1 'polypeptide(L)'
;MSKKRGLMYLFAFLTLVITGCKEVVPSSDCELISVNGFEGAIINRHNIVEIIVDNNKTTLDFNNLFIVSEKATYKVFDKDQSREIEEAHLDLANNEFKLKVTAEDEVSFKLYTINVYRTKEFEVNYENEEGVYEIVDLNHGPAPVTITENKDYNFTLAKLDDSYNFSVSVNEVPLEPNTNGVYQIKNVIVDLNIKVSKVKKTYKITLPTREGFMIIDNNGGNINSYELTFEYGSRFDFRIELLNIDNYEKADKDKPYFKVLINEIELDSYNDYDFYVLEDIRENYNLKIDTSNIVLKSYEVNYENEEGIYELVDLLGDPAPKTININEDYSFKINQLDEKYDIEVKVDGVIYLPEDGVYTVKGVKSDLNIEVNASIKTFTLGFPEVEERIAYDIIVDGTHMSDPEIEVEYGSNLSITLQLKEGYEKVDEEEPLFKVFIGDVRLGIYNCEENACSINLEFIIRDYDFTIDTDNIREKELG
;
A
#
# COMPACT_ATOMS: atom_id res chain seq x y z
N MET A 1 -25.43 21.35 -162.87
CA MET A 1 -24.63 20.15 -163.22
C MET A 1 -23.49 20.03 -162.21
N SER A 2 -23.16 18.79 -161.84
CA SER A 2 -22.07 18.34 -160.95
C SER A 2 -22.39 18.20 -159.45
N LYS A 3 -22.46 16.93 -159.06
CA LYS A 3 -22.52 16.33 -157.71
C LYS A 3 -21.14 16.41 -157.02
N LYS A 4 -21.16 16.44 -155.68
CA LYS A 4 -20.38 15.57 -154.75
C LYS A 4 -20.88 15.85 -153.32
N ARG A 5 -21.65 14.95 -152.67
CA ARG A 5 -21.20 13.98 -151.63
C ARG A 5 -20.05 14.55 -150.78
N GLY A 6 -20.11 14.71 -149.47
CA GLY A 6 -21.06 14.33 -148.41
C GLY A 6 -20.24 14.04 -147.14
N LEU A 7 -20.70 14.44 -145.95
CA LEU A 7 -20.52 13.71 -144.69
C LEU A 7 -21.30 14.41 -143.56
N MET A 8 -21.94 13.60 -142.73
CA MET A 8 -22.86 13.94 -141.66
C MET A 8 -22.11 13.88 -140.32
N TYR A 9 -22.25 14.89 -139.46
CA TYR A 9 -22.05 14.74 -138.02
C TYR A 9 -23.12 15.53 -137.26
N LEU A 10 -23.77 14.78 -136.38
CA LEU A 10 -24.91 15.10 -135.53
C LEU A 10 -24.40 15.93 -134.33
N PHE A 11 -24.92 17.15 -134.15
CA PHE A 11 -24.71 17.94 -132.92
C PHE A 11 -25.95 17.84 -132.05
N ALA A 12 -25.81 17.18 -130.89
CA ALA A 12 -26.80 17.18 -129.82
C ALA A 12 -26.42 18.27 -128.79
N PHE A 13 -27.30 19.24 -128.57
CA PHE A 13 -27.24 20.14 -127.42
C PHE A 13 -28.02 19.50 -126.28
N LEU A 14 -27.32 19.08 -125.23
CA LEU A 14 -27.89 18.60 -123.98
C LEU A 14 -27.99 19.79 -123.02
N THR A 15 -29.21 20.10 -122.61
CA THR A 15 -29.56 21.05 -121.56
C THR A 15 -29.07 20.53 -120.21
N LEU A 16 -28.17 21.29 -119.56
CA LEU A 16 -27.69 21.00 -118.21
C LEU A 16 -28.77 21.41 -117.19
N VAL A 17 -29.43 20.44 -116.58
CA VAL A 17 -30.29 20.63 -115.42
C VAL A 17 -29.39 20.66 -114.18
N ILE A 18 -29.28 21.83 -113.55
CA ILE A 18 -28.67 21.97 -112.23
C ILE A 18 -29.71 21.49 -111.21
N THR A 19 -29.63 20.23 -110.81
CA THR A 19 -30.37 19.68 -109.67
C THR A 19 -29.66 20.02 -108.37
N GLY A 20 -30.32 20.84 -107.54
CA GLY A 20 -30.29 20.75 -106.08
C GLY A 20 -28.97 21.10 -105.38
N CYS A 21 -28.73 22.40 -105.17
CA CYS A 21 -28.06 22.81 -103.93
C CYS A 21 -29.02 22.45 -102.78
N LYS A 22 -28.68 21.41 -102.01
CA LYS A 22 -29.28 21.13 -100.71
C LYS A 22 -29.14 22.42 -99.89
N GLU A 23 -30.24 22.91 -99.32
CA GLU A 23 -30.21 24.06 -98.41
C GLU A 23 -29.12 23.83 -97.37
N VAL A 24 -28.20 24.79 -97.24
CA VAL A 24 -27.22 24.81 -96.16
C VAL A 24 -27.99 25.10 -94.88
N VAL A 25 -28.27 24.05 -94.11
CA VAL A 25 -28.87 24.16 -92.78
C VAL A 25 -27.88 24.96 -91.90
N PRO A 26 -28.27 26.09 -91.26
CA PRO A 26 -27.32 26.99 -90.61
C PRO A 26 -26.79 26.52 -89.24
N SER A 27 -26.92 25.25 -88.88
CA SER A 27 -26.44 24.73 -87.60
C SER A 27 -25.76 23.38 -87.83
N SER A 28 -24.43 23.40 -87.92
CA SER A 28 -23.57 22.21 -88.02
C SER A 28 -23.01 21.81 -86.64
N ASP A 29 -23.76 22.07 -85.57
CA ASP A 29 -23.29 21.78 -84.22
C ASP A 29 -23.34 20.27 -83.97
N CYS A 30 -22.18 19.68 -83.68
CA CYS A 30 -21.98 18.28 -83.35
C CYS A 30 -21.33 18.12 -81.98
N GLU A 31 -21.72 18.96 -81.03
CA GLU A 31 -21.16 18.96 -79.68
C GLU A 31 -21.90 17.98 -78.76
N LEU A 32 -21.12 17.35 -77.88
CA LEU A 32 -21.62 16.69 -76.69
C LEU A 32 -21.90 17.75 -75.62
N ILE A 33 -23.16 17.82 -75.16
CA ILE A 33 -23.61 18.78 -74.15
C ILE A 33 -23.37 18.24 -72.74
N SER A 34 -23.82 17.02 -72.47
CA SER A 34 -23.70 16.41 -71.14
C SER A 34 -23.89 14.89 -71.18
N VAL A 35 -23.63 14.24 -70.05
CA VAL A 35 -23.86 12.81 -69.82
C VAL A 35 -25.02 12.68 -68.83
N ASN A 36 -26.10 12.02 -69.26
CA ASN A 36 -27.31 11.82 -68.49
C ASN A 36 -27.07 10.81 -67.35
N GLY A 37 -27.61 11.07 -66.16
CA GLY A 37 -27.46 10.18 -65.01
C GLY A 37 -26.08 10.15 -64.34
N PHE A 38 -25.13 10.98 -64.79
CA PHE A 38 -23.78 11.09 -64.21
C PHE A 38 -23.42 12.56 -63.95
N GLU A 39 -23.91 13.12 -62.84
CA GLU A 39 -23.69 14.53 -62.47
C GLU A 39 -22.20 14.91 -62.29
N GLY A 40 -21.32 13.92 -62.09
CA GLY A 40 -19.87 14.10 -61.98
C GLY A 40 -19.08 13.82 -63.26
N ALA A 41 -19.73 13.56 -64.40
CA ALA A 41 -19.02 13.29 -65.65
C ALA A 41 -18.24 14.52 -66.15
N ILE A 42 -16.98 14.33 -66.50
CA ILE A 42 -16.10 15.42 -66.96
C ILE A 42 -16.01 15.36 -68.49
N ILE A 43 -16.39 16.43 -69.17
CA ILE A 43 -16.14 16.60 -70.61
C ILE A 43 -15.05 17.67 -70.75
N ASN A 44 -13.86 17.27 -71.17
CA ASN A 44 -12.73 18.20 -71.26
C ASN A 44 -12.57 18.80 -72.67
N ARG A 45 -11.72 19.83 -72.78
CA ARG A 45 -11.45 20.55 -74.05
C ARG A 45 -10.76 19.69 -75.13
N HIS A 46 -10.30 18.49 -74.78
CA HIS A 46 -9.68 17.53 -75.71
C HIS A 46 -10.66 16.44 -76.15
N ASN A 47 -11.97 16.65 -75.96
CA ASN A 47 -13.04 15.71 -76.28
C ASN A 47 -12.90 14.37 -75.52
N ILE A 48 -12.37 14.40 -74.31
CA ILE A 48 -12.37 13.24 -73.42
C ILE A 48 -13.54 13.38 -72.45
N VAL A 49 -14.33 12.31 -72.35
CA VAL A 49 -15.42 12.16 -71.40
C VAL A 49 -14.97 11.17 -70.33
N GLU A 50 -14.97 11.57 -69.08
CA GLU A 50 -14.64 10.70 -67.95
C GLU A 50 -15.89 10.43 -67.13
N ILE A 51 -16.21 9.16 -66.94
CA ILE A 51 -17.34 8.67 -66.16
C ILE A 51 -16.78 7.76 -65.07
N ILE A 52 -17.16 7.97 -63.82
CA ILE A 52 -16.82 7.07 -62.71
C ILE A 52 -18.08 6.31 -62.34
N VAL A 53 -17.98 4.98 -62.26
CA VAL A 53 -19.08 4.10 -61.88
C VAL A 53 -18.70 3.22 -60.70
N ASP A 54 -19.67 2.91 -59.86
CA ASP A 54 -19.48 2.01 -58.71
C ASP A 54 -19.11 0.60 -59.17
N ASN A 55 -18.43 -0.15 -58.30
CA ASN A 55 -18.01 -1.52 -58.57
C ASN A 55 -19.18 -2.44 -58.99
N ASN A 56 -20.40 -2.19 -58.51
CA ASN A 56 -21.58 -3.00 -58.85
C ASN A 56 -22.11 -2.78 -60.28
N LYS A 57 -21.65 -1.73 -60.98
CA LYS A 57 -22.01 -1.46 -62.38
C LYS A 57 -21.09 -2.26 -63.31
N THR A 58 -21.44 -3.52 -63.53
CA THR A 58 -20.71 -4.44 -64.44
C THR A 58 -21.01 -4.19 -65.92
N THR A 59 -22.10 -3.49 -66.24
CA THR A 59 -22.43 -3.08 -67.61
C THR A 59 -22.87 -1.63 -67.66
N LEU A 60 -22.71 -1.00 -68.82
CA LEU A 60 -23.16 0.36 -69.11
C LEU A 60 -23.92 0.39 -70.43
N ASP A 61 -25.18 0.82 -70.35
CA ASP A 61 -26.03 1.11 -71.51
C ASP A 61 -25.73 2.53 -71.99
N PHE A 62 -25.39 2.66 -73.27
CA PHE A 62 -25.12 3.93 -73.92
C PHE A 62 -26.37 4.56 -74.52
N ASN A 63 -27.50 3.84 -74.57
CA ASN A 63 -28.75 4.36 -75.10
C ASN A 63 -29.27 5.51 -74.24
N ASN A 64 -29.44 6.68 -74.87
CA ASN A 64 -29.84 7.93 -74.22
C ASN A 64 -28.88 8.41 -73.11
N LEU A 65 -27.65 7.88 -73.07
CA LEU A 65 -26.64 8.29 -72.08
C LEU A 65 -26.08 9.67 -72.39
N PHE A 66 -25.89 9.99 -73.67
CA PHE A 66 -25.29 11.26 -74.09
C PHE A 66 -26.36 12.24 -74.58
N ILE A 67 -26.28 13.48 -74.08
CA ILE A 67 -27.08 14.61 -74.57
C ILE A 67 -26.20 15.39 -75.54
N VAL A 68 -26.63 15.49 -76.79
CA VAL A 68 -25.89 16.17 -77.88
C VAL A 68 -26.64 17.40 -78.37
N SER A 69 -25.98 18.23 -79.19
CA SER A 69 -26.59 19.40 -79.86
C SER A 69 -27.94 19.10 -80.50
N GLU A 70 -28.81 20.12 -80.57
CA GLU A 70 -30.18 19.98 -81.09
C GLU A 70 -30.15 19.35 -82.50
N LYS A 71 -30.93 18.26 -82.68
CA LYS A 71 -31.01 17.45 -83.91
C LYS A 71 -29.72 16.71 -84.34
N ALA A 72 -28.64 16.79 -83.57
CA ALA A 72 -27.50 15.90 -83.76
C ALA A 72 -27.85 14.47 -83.33
N THR A 73 -27.15 13.49 -83.91
CA THR A 73 -27.24 12.08 -83.52
C THR A 73 -25.88 11.59 -83.03
N TYR A 74 -25.85 10.50 -82.27
CA TYR A 74 -24.60 9.90 -81.85
C TYR A 74 -24.59 8.39 -81.99
N LYS A 75 -23.37 7.86 -82.08
CA LYS A 75 -23.06 6.42 -82.07
C LYS A 75 -21.86 6.16 -81.18
N VAL A 76 -21.90 5.10 -80.40
CA VAL A 76 -20.77 4.65 -79.58
C VAL A 76 -20.11 3.45 -80.24
N PHE A 77 -18.80 3.39 -80.18
CA PHE A 77 -17.98 2.33 -80.73
C PHE A 77 -17.03 1.79 -79.66
N ASP A 78 -16.53 0.58 -79.88
CA ASP A 78 -15.37 0.07 -79.16
C ASP A 78 -14.14 0.98 -79.34
N LYS A 79 -13.09 0.74 -78.53
CA LYS A 79 -11.86 1.54 -78.51
C LYS A 79 -11.24 1.77 -79.89
N ASP A 80 -11.30 0.75 -80.74
CA ASP A 80 -10.69 0.73 -82.08
C ASP A 80 -11.62 1.24 -83.19
N GLN A 81 -12.85 1.67 -82.86
CA GLN A 81 -13.89 2.08 -83.81
C GLN A 81 -14.29 0.99 -84.82
N SER A 82 -14.10 -0.27 -84.45
CA SER A 82 -14.34 -1.43 -85.32
C SER A 82 -15.81 -1.84 -85.33
N ARG A 83 -16.53 -1.58 -84.23
CA ARG A 83 -17.92 -2.00 -84.04
C ARG A 83 -18.72 -0.98 -83.25
N GLU A 84 -19.92 -0.65 -83.74
CA GLU A 84 -20.92 0.13 -83.00
C GLU A 84 -21.49 -0.71 -81.85
N ILE A 85 -21.60 -0.11 -80.67
CA ILE A 85 -22.03 -0.76 -79.44
C ILE A 85 -23.13 0.07 -78.78
N GLU A 86 -24.18 -0.59 -78.32
CA GLU A 86 -25.27 0.02 -77.55
C GLU A 86 -25.08 -0.22 -76.04
N GLU A 87 -24.39 -1.29 -75.66
CA GLU A 87 -24.04 -1.65 -74.28
C GLU A 87 -22.61 -2.22 -74.24
N ALA A 88 -21.91 -2.01 -73.12
CA ALA A 88 -20.62 -2.64 -72.86
C ALA A 88 -20.56 -3.27 -71.46
N HIS A 89 -19.88 -4.41 -71.38
CA HIS A 89 -19.37 -4.92 -70.10
C HIS A 89 -18.17 -4.08 -69.67
N LEU A 90 -18.14 -3.73 -68.39
CA LEU A 90 -17.08 -2.92 -67.78
C LEU A 90 -16.16 -3.82 -66.97
N ASP A 91 -14.88 -3.85 -67.35
CA ASP A 91 -13.82 -4.39 -66.52
C ASP A 91 -13.49 -3.44 -65.37
N LEU A 92 -12.77 -3.92 -64.36
CA LEU A 92 -12.23 -3.06 -63.30
C LEU A 92 -11.27 -2.02 -63.90
N ALA A 93 -11.20 -0.83 -63.28
CA ALA A 93 -10.42 0.31 -63.76
C ALA A 93 -10.96 0.92 -65.07
N ASN A 94 -10.08 1.40 -65.95
CA ASN A 94 -10.46 2.21 -67.11
C ASN A 94 -10.97 1.34 -68.27
N ASN A 95 -12.17 1.67 -68.76
CA ASN A 95 -12.78 1.12 -69.96
C ASN A 95 -12.88 2.23 -71.01
N GLU A 96 -12.25 2.05 -72.17
CA GLU A 96 -12.19 3.08 -73.20
C GLU A 96 -13.14 2.78 -74.37
N PHE A 97 -13.94 3.78 -74.75
CA PHE A 97 -14.86 3.74 -75.88
C PHE A 97 -14.73 5.00 -76.75
N LYS A 98 -15.32 4.99 -77.94
CA LYS A 98 -15.35 6.16 -78.84
C LYS A 98 -16.77 6.58 -79.12
N LEU A 99 -17.06 7.87 -78.98
CA LEU A 99 -18.36 8.45 -79.31
C LEU A 99 -18.22 9.35 -80.52
N LYS A 100 -19.03 9.09 -81.54
CA LYS A 100 -19.15 9.95 -82.72
C LYS A 100 -20.47 10.70 -82.65
N VAL A 101 -20.39 12.02 -82.54
CA VAL A 101 -21.55 12.92 -82.64
C VAL A 101 -21.59 13.47 -84.06
N THR A 102 -22.70 13.29 -84.76
CA THR A 102 -22.90 13.71 -86.17
C THR A 102 -23.99 14.77 -86.22
N ALA A 103 -23.72 15.90 -86.87
CA ALA A 103 -24.67 17.00 -87.03
C ALA A 103 -25.85 16.63 -87.95
N GLU A 104 -26.89 17.46 -87.96
CA GLU A 104 -28.09 17.29 -88.82
C GLU A 104 -27.73 17.22 -90.32
N ASP A 105 -26.62 17.82 -90.73
CA ASP A 105 -26.14 17.80 -92.11
C ASP A 105 -25.63 16.42 -92.59
N GLU A 106 -25.45 15.46 -91.67
CA GLU A 106 -24.87 14.12 -91.85
C GLU A 106 -23.42 14.10 -92.38
N VAL A 107 -22.77 15.26 -92.47
CA VAL A 107 -21.41 15.42 -93.03
C VAL A 107 -20.42 15.81 -91.91
N SER A 108 -20.83 16.71 -91.03
CA SER A 108 -20.00 17.22 -89.95
C SER A 108 -20.09 16.30 -88.74
N PHE A 109 -18.95 15.88 -88.20
CA PHE A 109 -18.92 15.05 -87.00
C PHE A 109 -17.74 15.38 -86.08
N LYS A 110 -17.91 15.03 -84.81
CA LYS A 110 -16.90 15.16 -83.76
C LYS A 110 -16.72 13.84 -83.04
N LEU A 111 -15.47 13.49 -82.74
CA LEU A 111 -15.11 12.28 -82.02
C LEU A 111 -14.71 12.62 -80.58
N TYR A 112 -15.25 11.83 -79.65
CA TYR A 112 -14.93 11.86 -78.24
C TYR A 112 -14.35 10.51 -77.81
N THR A 113 -13.41 10.55 -76.87
CA THR A 113 -12.94 9.36 -76.16
C THR A 113 -13.67 9.29 -74.83
N ILE A 114 -14.37 8.19 -74.56
CA ILE A 114 -15.05 7.96 -73.29
C ILE A 114 -14.18 7.02 -72.47
N ASN A 115 -13.79 7.46 -71.28
CA ASN A 115 -13.13 6.66 -70.27
C ASN A 115 -14.13 6.41 -69.14
N VAL A 116 -14.53 5.15 -68.95
CA VAL A 116 -15.39 4.72 -67.87
C VAL A 116 -14.54 4.00 -66.83
N TYR A 117 -14.34 4.63 -65.68
CA TYR A 117 -13.59 4.08 -64.56
C TYR A 117 -14.53 3.36 -63.62
N ARG A 118 -14.52 2.03 -63.66
CA ARG A 118 -15.22 1.20 -62.69
C ARG A 118 -14.36 1.07 -61.45
N THR A 119 -14.85 1.58 -60.33
CA THR A 119 -14.10 1.59 -59.07
C THR A 119 -13.93 0.18 -58.52
N LYS A 120 -12.82 -0.04 -57.81
CA LYS A 120 -12.60 -1.25 -57.02
C LYS A 120 -13.17 -1.06 -55.61
N GLU A 121 -13.67 -2.13 -55.02
CA GLU A 121 -14.00 -2.19 -53.59
C GLU A 121 -12.98 -3.07 -52.86
N PHE A 122 -12.68 -2.71 -51.61
CA PHE A 122 -11.83 -3.44 -50.69
C PHE A 122 -12.65 -3.92 -49.51
N GLU A 123 -12.40 -5.13 -49.03
CA GLU A 123 -13.10 -5.70 -47.89
C GLU A 123 -12.63 -5.05 -46.58
N VAL A 124 -13.55 -4.91 -45.63
CA VAL A 124 -13.24 -4.50 -44.25
C VAL A 124 -13.65 -5.62 -43.31
N ASN A 125 -12.64 -6.29 -42.77
CA ASN A 125 -12.78 -7.41 -41.85
C ASN A 125 -12.55 -6.93 -40.42
N TYR A 126 -13.44 -7.36 -39.51
CA TYR A 126 -13.33 -7.06 -38.09
C TYR A 126 -13.12 -8.35 -37.30
N GLU A 127 -12.05 -8.41 -36.53
CA GLU A 127 -11.91 -9.41 -35.46
C GLU A 127 -12.69 -8.91 -34.23
N ASN A 128 -14.01 -8.99 -34.28
CA ASN A 128 -14.87 -8.60 -33.15
C ASN A 128 -15.03 -9.74 -32.14
N GLU A 129 -14.97 -9.38 -30.86
CA GLU A 129 -15.46 -10.22 -29.77
C GLU A 129 -16.77 -9.64 -29.24
N GLU A 130 -17.83 -10.46 -29.23
CA GLU A 130 -19.16 -10.03 -28.80
C GLU A 130 -19.16 -9.52 -27.34
N GLY A 131 -19.90 -8.43 -27.10
CA GLY A 131 -20.30 -7.99 -25.76
C GLY A 131 -19.32 -7.08 -25.00
N VAL A 132 -18.17 -6.71 -25.58
CA VAL A 132 -17.17 -5.88 -24.87
C VAL A 132 -17.01 -4.48 -25.49
N TYR A 133 -17.13 -4.39 -26.80
CA TYR A 133 -17.09 -3.15 -27.56
C TYR A 133 -17.90 -3.29 -28.84
N GLU A 134 -18.19 -2.16 -29.47
CA GLU A 134 -18.79 -2.08 -30.80
C GLU A 134 -17.96 -1.11 -31.66
N ILE A 135 -17.72 -1.49 -32.91
CA ILE A 135 -17.11 -0.62 -33.91
C ILE A 135 -18.24 0.09 -34.66
N VAL A 136 -18.22 1.42 -34.62
CA VAL A 136 -19.27 2.25 -35.22
C VAL A 136 -18.68 3.04 -36.38
N ASP A 137 -19.18 2.81 -37.60
CA ASP A 137 -18.85 3.66 -38.75
C ASP A 137 -19.64 4.97 -38.65
N LEU A 138 -18.91 6.08 -38.70
CA LEU A 138 -19.47 7.43 -38.61
C LEU A 138 -20.31 7.82 -39.84
N ASN A 139 -20.13 7.15 -40.98
CA ASN A 139 -20.74 7.51 -42.26
C ASN A 139 -21.91 6.58 -42.68
N HIS A 140 -21.96 5.33 -42.20
CA HIS A 140 -22.87 4.31 -42.74
C HIS A 140 -23.75 3.58 -41.71
N GLY A 141 -23.62 3.87 -40.42
CA GLY A 141 -24.31 3.10 -39.37
C GLY A 141 -23.52 1.82 -39.03
N PRO A 142 -24.09 0.60 -39.13
CA PRO A 142 -23.29 -0.61 -38.89
C PRO A 142 -22.08 -0.64 -39.83
N ALA A 143 -20.95 -1.10 -39.29
CA ALA A 143 -19.65 -0.99 -39.95
C ALA A 143 -19.69 -1.65 -41.36
N PRO A 144 -19.25 -0.97 -42.42
CA PRO A 144 -19.36 -1.45 -43.78
C PRO A 144 -18.45 -2.66 -43.98
N VAL A 145 -18.89 -3.58 -44.83
CA VAL A 145 -18.13 -4.76 -45.25
C VAL A 145 -17.21 -4.48 -46.44
N THR A 146 -17.46 -3.41 -47.20
CA THR A 146 -16.59 -2.97 -48.29
C THR A 146 -16.41 -1.45 -48.31
N ILE A 147 -15.29 -0.98 -48.84
CA ILE A 147 -15.02 0.44 -49.09
C ILE A 147 -14.48 0.66 -50.51
N THR A 148 -14.98 1.70 -51.18
CA THR A 148 -14.50 2.09 -52.51
C THR A 148 -13.05 2.58 -52.46
N GLU A 149 -12.26 2.18 -53.46
CA GLU A 149 -10.88 2.62 -53.66
C GLU A 149 -10.71 4.15 -53.56
N ASN A 150 -9.62 4.57 -52.92
CA ASN A 150 -9.25 5.97 -52.67
C ASN A 150 -10.22 6.76 -51.78
N LYS A 151 -11.21 6.11 -51.15
CA LYS A 151 -12.01 6.73 -50.07
C LYS A 151 -11.32 6.55 -48.73
N ASP A 152 -11.61 7.47 -47.81
CA ASP A 152 -11.19 7.39 -46.42
C ASP A 152 -12.18 6.55 -45.63
N TYR A 153 -11.69 5.74 -44.68
CA TYR A 153 -12.51 5.01 -43.71
C TYR A 153 -12.33 5.60 -42.31
N ASN A 154 -13.43 5.85 -41.61
CA ASN A 154 -13.41 6.42 -40.27
C ASN A 154 -14.38 5.68 -39.35
N PHE A 155 -13.93 5.28 -38.17
CA PHE A 155 -14.76 4.60 -37.19
C PHE A 155 -14.43 5.02 -35.76
N THR A 156 -15.34 4.75 -34.85
CA THR A 156 -15.13 4.89 -33.40
C THR A 156 -15.30 3.55 -32.70
N LEU A 157 -14.80 3.47 -31.47
CA LEU A 157 -14.98 2.32 -30.61
C LEU A 157 -15.95 2.70 -29.48
N ALA A 158 -17.18 2.18 -29.53
CA ALA A 158 -18.12 2.28 -28.43
C ALA A 158 -17.76 1.21 -27.39
N LYS A 159 -17.27 1.64 -26.23
CA LYS A 159 -16.86 0.75 -25.14
C LYS A 159 -18.11 0.33 -24.37
N LEU A 160 -18.41 -0.97 -24.34
CA LEU A 160 -19.57 -1.52 -23.62
C LEU A 160 -19.19 -2.03 -22.23
N ASP A 161 -17.90 -2.38 -22.05
CA ASP A 161 -17.33 -2.81 -20.78
C ASP A 161 -16.13 -1.93 -20.42
N ASP A 162 -16.30 -1.14 -19.35
CA ASP A 162 -15.28 -0.24 -18.84
C ASP A 162 -14.15 -0.95 -18.08
N SER A 163 -14.23 -2.28 -17.87
CA SER A 163 -13.18 -3.04 -17.20
C SER A 163 -11.94 -3.28 -18.05
N TYR A 164 -11.93 -2.89 -19.33
CA TYR A 164 -10.82 -3.09 -20.24
C TYR A 164 -10.20 -1.80 -20.76
N ASN A 165 -8.89 -1.86 -21.02
CA ASN A 165 -8.19 -0.96 -21.93
C ASN A 165 -8.18 -1.58 -23.32
N PHE A 166 -8.39 -0.77 -24.35
CA PHE A 166 -8.45 -1.21 -25.74
C PHE A 166 -7.31 -0.61 -26.55
N SER A 167 -6.83 -1.35 -27.53
CA SER A 167 -5.87 -0.92 -28.54
C SER A 167 -6.34 -1.41 -29.90
N VAL A 168 -6.15 -0.62 -30.93
CA VAL A 168 -6.63 -0.92 -32.29
C VAL A 168 -5.43 -1.06 -33.22
N SER A 169 -5.52 -2.00 -34.13
CA SER A 169 -4.56 -2.16 -35.22
C SER A 169 -5.29 -2.43 -36.54
N VAL A 170 -4.68 -2.01 -37.64
CA VAL A 170 -5.17 -2.22 -39.00
C VAL A 170 -4.06 -2.89 -39.78
N ASN A 171 -4.33 -4.08 -40.33
CA ASN A 171 -3.33 -4.88 -41.05
C ASN A 171 -2.04 -5.02 -40.23
N GLU A 172 -2.19 -5.35 -38.94
CA GLU A 172 -1.11 -5.51 -37.95
C GLU A 172 -0.36 -4.21 -37.55
N VAL A 173 -0.76 -3.06 -38.08
CA VAL A 173 -0.16 -1.76 -37.72
C VAL A 173 -1.01 -1.07 -36.64
N PRO A 174 -0.45 -0.70 -35.48
CA PRO A 174 -1.18 0.05 -34.46
C PRO A 174 -1.76 1.35 -35.00
N LEU A 175 -3.02 1.61 -34.65
CA LEU A 175 -3.74 2.82 -35.05
C LEU A 175 -4.26 3.52 -33.80
N GLU A 176 -3.86 4.77 -33.64
CA GLU A 176 -4.33 5.63 -32.55
C GLU A 176 -5.51 6.49 -33.03
N PRO A 177 -6.53 6.72 -32.19
CA PRO A 177 -7.61 7.62 -32.52
C PRO A 177 -7.13 9.08 -32.45
N ASN A 178 -7.82 9.96 -33.16
CA ASN A 178 -7.64 11.41 -32.98
C ASN A 178 -8.21 11.88 -31.63
N THR A 179 -8.11 13.19 -31.36
CA THR A 179 -8.58 13.80 -30.10
C THR A 179 -10.08 13.61 -29.83
N ASN A 180 -10.87 13.26 -30.84
CA ASN A 180 -12.30 13.00 -30.74
C ASN A 180 -12.63 11.50 -30.63
N GLY A 181 -11.62 10.63 -30.48
CA GLY A 181 -11.82 9.18 -30.39
C GLY A 181 -12.07 8.49 -31.74
N VAL A 182 -11.78 9.16 -32.87
CA VAL A 182 -12.01 8.63 -34.23
C VAL A 182 -10.73 8.05 -34.80
N TYR A 183 -10.80 6.79 -35.22
CA TYR A 183 -9.77 6.09 -35.98
C TYR A 183 -9.93 6.44 -37.46
N GLN A 184 -8.85 6.87 -38.11
CA GLN A 184 -8.88 7.33 -39.51
C GLN A 184 -7.89 6.56 -40.37
N ILE A 185 -8.37 6.01 -41.48
CA ILE A 185 -7.57 5.34 -42.50
C ILE A 185 -7.80 6.08 -43.81
N LYS A 186 -6.76 6.69 -44.35
CA LYS A 186 -6.87 7.51 -45.55
C LYS A 186 -6.57 6.72 -46.80
N ASN A 187 -7.27 7.07 -47.89
CA ASN A 187 -6.99 6.58 -49.23
C ASN A 187 -6.84 5.05 -49.29
N VAL A 188 -7.92 4.33 -49.00
CA VAL A 188 -7.90 2.85 -48.93
C VAL A 188 -7.62 2.26 -50.31
N ILE A 189 -6.57 1.43 -50.38
CA ILE A 189 -6.08 0.77 -51.61
C ILE A 189 -5.82 -0.74 -51.43
N VAL A 190 -6.18 -1.28 -50.26
CA VAL A 190 -6.05 -2.71 -49.90
C VAL A 190 -7.18 -3.07 -48.94
N ASP A 191 -7.46 -4.36 -48.81
CA ASP A 191 -8.37 -4.87 -47.79
C ASP A 191 -7.88 -4.50 -46.39
N LEU A 192 -8.82 -4.22 -45.49
CA LEU A 192 -8.55 -3.77 -44.13
C LEU A 192 -8.89 -4.89 -43.15
N ASN A 193 -7.92 -5.32 -42.37
CA ASN A 193 -8.13 -6.22 -41.23
C ASN A 193 -8.00 -5.42 -39.95
N ILE A 194 -9.12 -5.04 -39.35
CA ILE A 194 -9.19 -4.26 -38.14
C ILE A 194 -9.29 -5.20 -36.95
N LYS A 195 -8.31 -5.09 -36.04
CA LYS A 195 -8.24 -5.88 -34.82
C LYS A 195 -8.24 -4.96 -33.61
N VAL A 196 -9.15 -5.22 -32.67
CA VAL A 196 -9.17 -4.56 -31.36
C VAL A 196 -8.67 -5.55 -30.32
N SER A 197 -7.56 -5.23 -29.68
CA SER A 197 -7.02 -5.99 -28.55
C SER A 197 -7.45 -5.35 -27.24
N LYS A 198 -7.77 -6.17 -26.24
CA LYS A 198 -8.19 -5.73 -24.91
C LYS A 198 -7.27 -6.26 -23.82
N VAL A 199 -7.06 -5.45 -22.78
CA VAL A 199 -6.34 -5.85 -21.56
C VAL A 199 -7.18 -5.40 -20.38
N LYS A 200 -7.48 -6.33 -19.46
CA LYS A 200 -8.29 -6.03 -18.28
C LYS A 200 -7.55 -5.00 -17.42
N LYS A 201 -8.26 -3.96 -16.98
CA LYS A 201 -7.72 -2.92 -16.11
C LYS A 201 -7.34 -3.54 -14.78
N THR A 202 -6.26 -3.05 -14.21
CA THR A 202 -5.78 -3.46 -12.88
C THR A 202 -5.55 -2.22 -12.03
N TYR A 203 -5.81 -2.34 -10.74
CA TYR A 203 -5.61 -1.29 -9.75
C TYR A 203 -4.77 -1.77 -8.59
N LYS A 204 -4.17 -0.81 -7.90
CA LYS A 204 -3.23 -1.06 -6.82
C LYS A 204 -3.83 -0.67 -5.47
N ILE A 205 -3.60 -1.51 -4.47
CA ILE A 205 -3.80 -1.16 -3.07
C ILE A 205 -2.41 -1.03 -2.43
N THR A 206 -2.07 0.19 -2.03
CA THR A 206 -0.87 0.45 -1.24
C THR A 206 -1.15 0.11 0.21
N LEU A 207 -0.29 -0.70 0.81
CA LEU A 207 -0.38 -1.14 2.20
C LEU A 207 0.54 -0.29 3.10
N PRO A 208 0.18 -0.08 4.37
CA PRO A 208 0.98 0.73 5.27
C PRO A 208 2.24 -0.01 5.71
N THR A 209 3.21 0.76 6.18
CA THR A 209 4.35 0.21 6.93
C THR A 209 3.83 -0.47 8.19
N ARG A 210 4.47 -1.58 8.57
CA ARG A 210 3.98 -2.46 9.63
C ARG A 210 4.90 -2.35 10.83
N GLU A 211 4.32 -1.90 11.92
CA GLU A 211 4.97 -1.90 13.22
C GLU A 211 3.95 -2.42 14.23
N GLY A 212 4.27 -3.54 14.88
CA GLY A 212 3.40 -4.15 15.88
C GLY A 212 2.18 -4.92 15.36
N PHE A 213 1.94 -5.01 14.05
CA PHE A 213 0.80 -5.75 13.49
C PHE A 213 1.10 -6.46 12.15
N MET A 214 0.20 -7.35 11.75
CA MET A 214 0.20 -8.03 10.45
C MET A 214 -1.15 -7.91 9.76
N ILE A 215 -1.13 -7.98 8.43
CA ILE A 215 -2.33 -7.97 7.59
C ILE A 215 -2.51 -9.40 7.07
N ILE A 216 -3.63 -10.00 7.41
CA ILE A 216 -3.96 -11.38 7.09
C ILE A 216 -5.01 -11.40 5.98
N ASP A 217 -4.75 -12.15 4.91
CA ASP A 217 -5.72 -12.37 3.85
C ASP A 217 -6.86 -13.31 4.30
N ASN A 218 -7.88 -13.44 3.46
CA ASN A 218 -9.01 -14.33 3.73
C ASN A 218 -8.65 -15.83 3.87
N ASN A 219 -7.47 -16.24 3.41
CA ASN A 219 -6.99 -17.62 3.54
C ASN A 219 -6.14 -17.83 4.81
N GLY A 220 -5.97 -16.80 5.64
CA GLY A 220 -5.11 -16.84 6.82
C GLY A 220 -3.63 -16.59 6.52
N GLY A 221 -3.28 -16.24 5.28
CA GLY A 221 -1.92 -15.92 4.88
C GLY A 221 -1.52 -14.51 5.31
N ASN A 222 -0.33 -14.37 5.89
CA ASN A 222 0.26 -13.04 6.11
C ASN A 222 0.65 -12.45 4.75
N ILE A 223 -0.01 -11.36 4.37
CA ILE A 223 0.33 -10.60 3.18
C ILE A 223 1.65 -9.93 3.49
N ASN A 224 2.76 -10.13 2.77
CA ASN A 224 4.07 -9.48 3.07
C ASN A 224 4.48 -8.37 2.07
N SER A 225 3.55 -7.92 1.25
CA SER A 225 3.80 -6.88 0.25
C SER A 225 3.53 -5.46 0.78
N TYR A 226 4.13 -4.46 0.13
CA TYR A 226 3.78 -3.04 0.28
C TYR A 226 2.69 -2.60 -0.70
N GLU A 227 2.43 -3.41 -1.74
CA GLU A 227 1.45 -3.12 -2.77
C GLU A 227 0.81 -4.42 -3.27
N LEU A 228 -0.50 -4.39 -3.48
CA LEU A 228 -1.25 -5.49 -4.08
C LEU A 228 -1.89 -5.01 -5.39
N THR A 229 -1.98 -5.88 -6.39
CA THR A 229 -2.62 -5.58 -7.67
C THR A 229 -3.87 -6.44 -7.85
N PHE A 230 -4.98 -5.80 -8.20
CA PHE A 230 -6.29 -6.43 -8.39
C PHE A 230 -6.83 -6.10 -9.77
N GLU A 231 -7.58 -7.02 -10.39
CA GLU A 231 -8.33 -6.72 -11.60
C GLU A 231 -9.52 -5.79 -11.29
N TYR A 232 -9.98 -5.02 -12.27
CA TYR A 232 -11.19 -4.20 -12.17
C TYR A 232 -12.38 -5.00 -11.61
N GLY A 233 -13.07 -4.42 -10.63
CA GLY A 233 -14.25 -5.00 -9.99
C GLY A 233 -13.94 -6.13 -9.01
N SER A 234 -12.67 -6.45 -8.77
CA SER A 234 -12.27 -7.45 -7.79
C SER A 234 -12.62 -7.02 -6.36
N ARG A 235 -12.57 -7.98 -5.45
CA ARG A 235 -12.78 -7.82 -4.01
C ARG A 235 -11.48 -8.12 -3.26
N PHE A 236 -11.22 -7.38 -2.18
CA PHE A 236 -10.12 -7.64 -1.26
C PHE A 236 -10.65 -7.78 0.17
N ASP A 237 -10.51 -8.98 0.73
CA ASP A 237 -10.87 -9.29 2.12
C ASP A 237 -9.60 -9.48 2.95
N PHE A 238 -9.54 -8.82 4.11
CA PHE A 238 -8.40 -8.91 5.01
C PHE A 238 -8.82 -8.65 6.47
N ARG A 239 -7.97 -9.05 7.41
CA ARG A 239 -8.06 -8.62 8.81
C ARG A 239 -6.70 -8.16 9.31
N ILE A 240 -6.69 -7.49 10.46
CA ILE A 240 -5.48 -6.98 11.10
C ILE A 240 -5.28 -7.72 12.42
N GLU A 241 -4.08 -8.24 12.64
CA GLU A 241 -3.71 -8.93 13.87
C GLU A 241 -2.53 -8.24 14.55
N LEU A 242 -2.60 -8.07 15.87
CA LEU A 242 -1.50 -7.58 16.69
C LEU A 242 -0.40 -8.63 16.79
N LEU A 243 0.86 -8.22 16.61
CA LEU A 243 2.00 -9.05 16.97
C LEU A 243 2.19 -8.98 18.49
N ASN A 244 2.38 -10.12 19.15
CA ASN A 244 2.54 -10.22 20.60
C ASN A 244 1.36 -9.62 21.39
N ILE A 245 0.12 -9.97 21.01
CA ILE A 245 -1.11 -9.44 21.63
C ILE A 245 -1.12 -9.50 23.17
N ASP A 246 -0.44 -10.48 23.77
CA ASP A 246 -0.36 -10.63 25.22
C ASP A 246 0.34 -9.46 25.92
N ASN A 247 1.16 -8.67 25.20
CA ASN A 247 1.89 -7.52 25.73
C ASN A 247 1.11 -6.20 25.61
N TYR A 248 0.01 -6.17 24.87
CA TYR A 248 -0.72 -4.94 24.57
C TYR A 248 -2.13 -4.97 25.12
N GLU A 249 -2.66 -3.79 25.41
CA GLU A 249 -4.05 -3.59 25.74
C GLU A 249 -4.62 -2.34 25.04
N LYS A 250 -5.93 -2.17 25.15
CA LYS A 250 -6.63 -1.02 24.57
C LYS A 250 -6.52 0.17 25.52
N ALA A 251 -6.11 1.33 24.99
CA ALA A 251 -6.15 2.59 25.75
C ALA A 251 -7.59 2.98 26.12
N ASP A 252 -8.52 2.77 25.19
CA ASP A 252 -9.97 2.89 25.37
C ASP A 252 -10.62 1.53 25.11
N LYS A 253 -11.14 0.91 26.18
CA LYS A 253 -11.71 -0.44 26.16
C LYS A 253 -12.95 -0.56 25.27
N ASP A 254 -13.64 0.55 25.02
CA ASP A 254 -14.87 0.60 24.23
C ASP A 254 -14.59 0.76 22.71
N LYS A 255 -13.33 0.99 22.32
CA LYS A 255 -12.90 1.14 20.92
C LYS A 255 -12.20 -0.12 20.38
N PRO A 256 -12.16 -0.35 19.05
CA PRO A 256 -11.36 -1.42 18.47
C PRO A 256 -9.85 -1.15 18.64
N TYR A 257 -9.01 -2.19 18.54
CA TYR A 257 -7.54 -2.02 18.54
C TYR A 257 -7.08 -1.18 17.36
N PHE A 258 -7.67 -1.42 16.19
CA PHE A 258 -7.31 -0.80 14.94
C PHE A 258 -8.45 0.07 14.43
N LYS A 259 -8.09 1.24 13.89
CA LYS A 259 -8.96 1.99 13.01
C LYS A 259 -8.41 1.88 11.59
N VAL A 260 -9.20 1.30 10.70
CA VAL A 260 -8.78 1.01 9.32
C VAL A 260 -9.32 2.09 8.40
N LEU A 261 -8.45 2.69 7.60
CA LEU A 261 -8.83 3.72 6.64
C LEU A 261 -8.42 3.35 5.22
N ILE A 262 -9.32 3.56 4.28
CA ILE A 262 -9.08 3.51 2.84
C ILE A 262 -9.22 4.93 2.30
N ASN A 263 -8.13 5.50 1.75
CA ASN A 263 -8.13 6.88 1.24
C ASN A 263 -8.69 7.90 2.26
N GLU A 264 -8.30 7.78 3.53
CA GLU A 264 -8.78 8.57 4.69
C GLU A 264 -10.24 8.32 5.13
N ILE A 265 -10.95 7.39 4.51
CA ILE A 265 -12.32 7.01 4.91
C ILE A 265 -12.23 5.77 5.79
N GLU A 266 -12.84 5.83 6.96
CA GLU A 266 -12.90 4.71 7.89
C GLU A 266 -13.72 3.55 7.30
N LEU A 267 -13.18 2.34 7.45
CA LEU A 267 -13.79 1.10 7.00
C LEU A 267 -14.23 0.29 8.21
N ASP A 268 -15.52 -0.05 8.24
CA ASP A 268 -16.08 -0.91 9.28
C ASP A 268 -15.77 -2.38 9.00
N SER A 269 -15.55 -3.16 10.07
CA SER A 269 -15.50 -4.62 9.96
C SER A 269 -16.89 -5.19 9.63
N TYR A 270 -16.97 -6.13 8.70
CA TYR A 270 -18.25 -6.69 8.27
C TYR A 270 -18.68 -7.96 9.03
N ASN A 271 -17.86 -8.47 9.94
CA ASN A 271 -18.17 -9.64 10.77
C ASN A 271 -17.53 -9.57 12.16
N ASP A 272 -17.90 -10.52 13.03
CA ASP A 272 -17.40 -10.65 14.41
C ASP A 272 -15.93 -11.11 14.51
N TYR A 273 -15.26 -11.34 13.37
CA TYR A 273 -13.86 -11.77 13.29
C TYR A 273 -12.94 -10.62 12.82
N ASP A 274 -13.42 -9.38 12.91
CA ASP A 274 -12.70 -8.15 12.53
C ASP A 274 -12.16 -8.18 11.09
N PHE A 275 -12.90 -8.80 10.17
CA PHE A 275 -12.58 -8.71 8.74
C PHE A 275 -13.13 -7.44 8.11
N TYR A 276 -12.31 -6.88 7.24
CA TYR A 276 -12.60 -5.74 6.39
C TYR A 276 -12.72 -6.20 4.95
N VAL A 277 -13.57 -5.51 4.19
CA VAL A 277 -13.76 -5.78 2.76
C VAL A 277 -13.65 -4.49 1.98
N LEU A 278 -12.90 -4.54 0.89
CA LEU A 278 -12.98 -3.57 -0.19
C LEU A 278 -13.61 -4.26 -1.41
N GLU A 279 -14.85 -3.91 -1.72
CA GLU A 279 -15.58 -4.44 -2.87
C GLU A 279 -15.38 -3.58 -4.11
N ASP A 280 -15.54 -4.19 -5.27
CA ASP A 280 -15.66 -3.50 -6.57
C ASP A 280 -14.51 -2.49 -6.82
N ILE A 281 -13.27 -2.99 -6.77
CA ILE A 281 -12.06 -2.18 -6.91
C ILE A 281 -11.99 -1.57 -8.31
N ARG A 282 -12.13 -0.24 -8.41
CA ARG A 282 -12.17 0.53 -9.68
C ARG A 282 -11.15 1.66 -9.77
N GLU A 283 -10.33 1.83 -8.74
CA GLU A 283 -9.27 2.82 -8.67
C GLU A 283 -8.17 2.35 -7.72
N ASN A 284 -7.10 3.13 -7.62
CA ASN A 284 -6.04 2.84 -6.67
C ASN A 284 -6.45 3.29 -5.26
N TYR A 285 -6.11 2.47 -4.26
CA TYR A 285 -6.43 2.74 -2.87
C TYR A 285 -5.18 2.77 -2.00
N ASN A 286 -5.23 3.57 -0.94
CA ASN A 286 -4.22 3.63 0.11
C ASN A 286 -4.84 3.16 1.43
N LEU A 287 -4.37 2.02 1.92
CA LEU A 287 -4.73 1.47 3.22
C LEU A 287 -3.85 2.09 4.30
N LYS A 288 -4.49 2.63 5.33
CA LYS A 288 -3.85 3.09 6.56
C LYS A 288 -4.45 2.37 7.75
N ILE A 289 -3.59 2.03 8.71
CA ILE A 289 -3.98 1.45 10.00
C ILE A 289 -3.56 2.44 11.07
N ASP A 290 -4.53 2.97 11.80
CA ASP A 290 -4.30 3.78 12.99
C ASP A 290 -4.24 2.85 14.21
N THR A 291 -3.10 2.89 14.90
CA THR A 291 -2.75 2.08 16.07
C THR A 291 -2.74 2.90 17.37
N SER A 292 -3.34 4.09 17.38
CA SER A 292 -3.35 4.99 18.55
C SER A 292 -4.08 4.43 19.77
N ASN A 293 -4.96 3.43 19.59
CA ASN A 293 -5.66 2.77 20.69
C ASN A 293 -4.86 1.60 21.31
N ILE A 294 -3.63 1.36 20.86
CA ILE A 294 -2.80 0.24 21.28
C ILE A 294 -1.70 0.75 22.22
N VAL A 295 -1.70 0.30 23.47
CA VAL A 295 -0.68 0.65 24.46
C VAL A 295 -0.05 -0.61 25.06
N LEU A 296 1.21 -0.52 25.48
CA LEU A 296 1.85 -1.60 26.23
C LEU A 296 1.14 -1.76 27.58
N LYS A 297 0.92 -3.00 28.00
CA LYS A 297 0.45 -3.27 29.36
C LYS A 297 1.49 -2.78 30.36
N SER A 298 1.01 -2.15 31.42
CA SER A 298 1.83 -1.78 32.57
C SER A 298 1.29 -2.44 33.83
N TYR A 299 2.20 -2.74 34.74
CA TYR A 299 1.90 -3.30 36.05
C TYR A 299 2.18 -2.29 37.14
N GLU A 300 1.38 -2.33 38.20
CA GLU A 300 1.58 -1.48 39.38
C GLU A 300 2.70 -2.05 40.25
N VAL A 301 3.51 -1.14 40.80
CA VAL A 301 4.50 -1.48 41.82
C VAL A 301 4.07 -0.84 43.12
N ASN A 302 3.64 -1.69 44.05
CA ASN A 302 3.15 -1.32 45.36
C ASN A 302 4.31 -1.38 46.35
N TYR A 303 4.61 -0.24 46.95
CA TYR A 303 5.57 -0.11 48.02
C TYR A 303 5.21 1.11 48.88
N GLU A 304 5.68 1.07 50.13
CA GLU A 304 5.60 2.17 51.08
C GLU A 304 7.02 2.57 51.51
N ASN A 305 7.19 3.82 51.92
CA ASN A 305 8.41 4.31 52.54
C ASN A 305 8.14 4.49 54.04
N GLU A 306 9.16 4.32 54.86
CA GLU A 306 9.06 4.57 56.29
C GLU A 306 9.85 5.83 56.66
N GLU A 307 9.12 6.87 57.09
CA GLU A 307 9.67 8.20 57.34
C GLU A 307 10.83 8.15 58.35
N GLY A 308 11.98 8.67 57.93
CA GLY A 308 13.19 8.71 58.76
C GLY A 308 13.95 7.39 58.87
N ILE A 309 13.49 6.31 58.23
CA ILE A 309 14.16 5.00 58.27
C ILE A 309 14.70 4.61 56.90
N TYR A 310 13.84 4.56 55.87
CA TYR A 310 14.25 4.19 54.52
C TYR A 310 13.35 4.79 53.44
N GLU A 311 13.90 4.90 52.24
CA GLU A 311 13.16 5.26 51.03
C GLU A 311 13.52 4.30 49.87
N LEU A 312 12.50 3.87 49.12
CA LEU A 312 12.71 3.19 47.84
C LEU A 312 13.02 4.22 46.76
N VAL A 313 14.18 4.07 46.13
CA VAL A 313 14.65 4.96 45.07
C VAL A 313 15.00 4.17 43.82
N ASP A 314 14.94 4.82 42.67
CA ASP A 314 15.45 4.30 41.41
C ASP A 314 16.99 4.29 41.39
N LEU A 315 17.58 3.93 40.25
CA LEU A 315 19.04 3.85 40.13
C LEU A 315 19.73 5.23 40.13
N LEU A 316 18.99 6.30 39.88
CA LEU A 316 19.45 7.68 39.88
C LEU A 316 19.28 8.37 41.24
N GLY A 317 18.52 7.74 42.16
CA GLY A 317 18.22 8.26 43.49
C GLY A 317 16.89 9.03 43.57
N ASP A 318 16.09 9.05 42.51
CA ASP A 318 14.73 9.61 42.51
C ASP A 318 13.73 8.58 43.09
N PRO A 319 12.52 8.98 43.51
CA PRO A 319 11.51 8.03 43.99
C PRO A 319 11.27 6.90 42.98
N ALA A 320 11.30 5.66 43.44
CA ALA A 320 11.14 4.51 42.57
C ALA A 320 9.79 4.57 41.80
N PRO A 321 9.75 4.22 40.50
CA PRO A 321 8.54 4.32 39.72
C PRO A 321 7.46 3.36 40.24
N LYS A 322 6.20 3.82 40.30
CA LYS A 322 5.05 3.01 40.72
C LYS A 322 4.40 2.21 39.59
N THR A 323 4.93 2.30 38.38
CA THR A 323 4.47 1.54 37.22
C THR A 323 5.67 1.04 36.42
N ILE A 324 5.50 -0.10 35.76
CA ILE A 324 6.51 -0.71 34.89
C ILE A 324 5.83 -1.38 33.70
N ASN A 325 6.40 -1.27 32.49
CA ASN A 325 5.81 -1.95 31.34
C ASN A 325 6.09 -3.45 31.39
N ILE A 326 5.19 -4.24 30.79
CA ILE A 326 5.34 -5.68 30.66
C ILE A 326 6.68 -6.07 30.03
N ASN A 327 7.30 -7.12 30.56
CA ASN A 327 8.61 -7.66 30.17
C ASN A 327 9.81 -6.73 30.40
N GLU A 328 9.64 -5.53 30.96
CA GLU A 328 10.76 -4.72 31.42
C GLU A 328 11.29 -5.24 32.77
N ASP A 329 12.58 -5.01 33.01
CA ASP A 329 13.20 -5.29 34.29
C ASP A 329 12.95 -4.11 35.24
N TYR A 330 12.41 -4.38 36.43
CA TYR A 330 12.22 -3.37 37.46
C TYR A 330 13.41 -3.37 38.41
N SER A 331 14.12 -2.24 38.51
CA SER A 331 15.29 -2.12 39.37
C SER A 331 15.18 -0.94 40.33
N PHE A 332 15.52 -1.17 41.60
CA PHE A 332 15.45 -0.18 42.67
C PHE A 332 16.58 -0.36 43.69
N LYS A 333 16.78 0.65 44.53
CA LYS A 333 17.66 0.62 45.69
C LYS A 333 16.88 1.01 46.94
N ILE A 334 17.38 0.58 48.09
CA ILE A 334 16.94 1.11 49.37
C ILE A 334 17.92 2.19 49.82
N ASN A 335 17.45 3.43 49.91
CA ASN A 335 18.17 4.51 50.56
C ASN A 335 17.90 4.44 52.06
N GLN A 336 18.81 3.85 52.82
CA GLN A 336 18.70 3.76 54.27
C GLN A 336 19.06 5.12 54.92
N LEU A 337 18.13 5.66 55.71
CA LEU A 337 18.25 6.98 56.36
C LEU A 337 18.69 6.87 57.82
N ASP A 338 18.41 5.75 58.49
CA ASP A 338 18.83 5.47 59.86
C ASP A 338 19.61 4.15 59.93
N GLU A 339 20.90 4.25 60.25
CA GLU A 339 21.82 3.12 60.30
C GLU A 339 21.51 2.15 61.44
N LYS A 340 20.63 2.47 62.39
CA LYS A 340 20.28 1.58 63.50
C LYS A 340 19.40 0.39 63.11
N TYR A 341 18.83 0.39 61.91
CA TYR A 341 18.00 -0.70 61.42
C TYR A 341 18.77 -1.64 60.49
N ASP A 342 18.44 -2.93 60.55
CA ASP A 342 18.69 -3.89 59.49
C ASP A 342 17.47 -3.94 58.56
N ILE A 343 17.74 -3.98 57.26
CA ILE A 343 16.73 -3.94 56.21
C ILE A 343 16.62 -5.30 55.53
N GLU A 344 15.41 -5.87 55.55
CA GLU A 344 15.03 -7.04 54.74
C GLU A 344 13.99 -6.61 53.69
N VAL A 345 14.26 -6.91 52.42
CA VAL A 345 13.32 -6.64 51.33
C VAL A 345 12.65 -7.94 50.90
N LYS A 346 11.34 -7.90 50.70
CA LYS A 346 10.55 -8.96 50.07
C LYS A 346 9.87 -8.44 48.82
N VAL A 347 9.87 -9.25 47.77
CA VAL A 347 9.06 -9.02 46.57
C VAL A 347 8.06 -10.16 46.48
N ASP A 348 6.77 -9.82 46.44
CA ASP A 348 5.65 -10.76 46.43
C ASP A 348 5.75 -11.82 47.54
N GLY A 349 6.19 -11.39 48.72
CA GLY A 349 6.34 -12.22 49.93
C GLY A 349 7.64 -13.04 50.00
N VAL A 350 8.51 -12.99 48.98
CA VAL A 350 9.78 -13.73 48.94
C VAL A 350 10.94 -12.79 49.26
N ILE A 351 11.82 -13.19 50.20
CA ILE A 351 13.04 -12.44 50.53
C ILE A 351 13.87 -12.26 49.26
N TYR A 352 14.20 -11.01 48.96
CA TYR A 352 14.92 -10.59 47.76
C TYR A 352 16.26 -10.01 48.17
N LEU A 353 17.35 -10.54 47.63
CA LEU A 353 18.70 -10.08 47.95
C LEU A 353 19.21 -9.14 46.84
N PRO A 354 19.86 -8.03 47.20
CA PRO A 354 20.42 -7.13 46.20
C PRO A 354 21.73 -7.67 45.62
N GLU A 355 21.97 -7.39 44.34
CA GLU A 355 23.28 -7.53 43.69
C GLU A 355 23.92 -6.14 43.65
N ASP A 356 25.09 -5.97 44.28
CA ASP A 356 25.78 -4.67 44.40
C ASP A 356 24.88 -3.52 44.93
N GLY A 357 23.98 -3.84 45.87
CA GLY A 357 23.05 -2.89 46.47
C GLY A 357 21.82 -2.56 45.60
N VAL A 358 21.62 -3.27 44.47
CA VAL A 358 20.48 -3.10 43.56
C VAL A 358 19.58 -4.33 43.61
N TYR A 359 18.28 -4.09 43.76
CA TYR A 359 17.24 -5.11 43.65
C TYR A 359 16.69 -5.07 42.23
N THR A 360 16.72 -6.19 41.50
CA THR A 360 16.23 -6.25 40.10
C THR A 360 15.27 -7.42 39.90
N VAL A 361 14.00 -7.13 39.61
CA VAL A 361 13.00 -8.11 39.20
C VAL A 361 12.98 -8.19 37.67
N LYS A 362 13.35 -9.33 37.11
CA LYS A 362 13.48 -9.49 35.65
C LYS A 362 12.14 -9.78 34.98
N GLY A 363 11.89 -9.09 33.86
CA GLY A 363 10.78 -9.34 32.95
C GLY A 363 9.42 -9.40 33.65
N VAL A 364 8.98 -8.27 34.21
CA VAL A 364 7.75 -8.18 35.00
C VAL A 364 6.50 -8.54 34.18
N LYS A 365 5.63 -9.38 34.74
CA LYS A 365 4.41 -9.91 34.08
C LYS A 365 3.13 -9.81 34.94
N SER A 366 3.23 -9.17 36.10
CA SER A 366 2.14 -8.93 37.04
C SER A 366 2.50 -7.74 37.91
N ASP A 367 1.52 -7.22 38.64
CA ASP A 367 1.77 -6.24 39.71
C ASP A 367 2.80 -6.80 40.70
N LEU A 368 3.64 -5.92 41.22
CA LEU A 368 4.67 -6.23 42.19
C LEU A 368 4.29 -5.63 43.54
N ASN A 369 4.45 -6.41 44.61
CA ASN A 369 4.35 -5.93 45.98
C ASN A 369 5.73 -5.99 46.64
N ILE A 370 6.33 -4.82 46.91
CA ILE A 370 7.62 -4.69 47.57
C ILE A 370 7.38 -4.32 49.02
N GLU A 371 7.77 -5.21 49.92
CA GLU A 371 7.72 -5.01 51.35
C GLU A 371 9.13 -4.82 51.88
N VAL A 372 9.33 -3.79 52.71
CA VAL A 372 10.62 -3.53 53.35
C VAL A 372 10.40 -3.61 54.85
N ASN A 373 11.03 -4.60 55.48
CA ASN A 373 11.00 -4.79 56.92
C ASN A 373 12.27 -4.18 57.51
N ALA A 374 12.10 -3.17 58.36
CA ALA A 374 13.18 -2.60 59.15
C ALA A 374 13.12 -3.15 60.59
N SER A 375 14.19 -3.80 61.04
CA SER A 375 14.32 -4.30 62.42
C SER A 375 15.48 -3.59 63.10
N ILE A 376 15.33 -3.19 64.36
CA ILE A 376 16.44 -2.56 65.10
C ILE A 376 17.59 -3.56 65.17
N LYS A 377 18.81 -3.12 64.85
CA LYS A 377 20.03 -3.92 64.97
C LYS A 377 20.17 -4.43 66.39
N THR A 378 20.43 -5.72 66.53
CA THR A 378 20.82 -6.33 67.80
C THR A 378 22.31 -6.62 67.79
N PHE A 379 22.93 -6.53 68.95
CA PHE A 379 24.33 -6.92 69.17
C PHE A 379 24.38 -7.99 70.24
N THR A 380 25.35 -8.87 70.12
CA THR A 380 25.59 -9.87 71.15
C THR A 380 26.56 -9.30 72.17
N LEU A 381 26.19 -9.39 73.45
CA LEU A 381 27.01 -9.03 74.58
C LEU A 381 27.49 -10.27 75.30
N GLY A 382 28.79 -10.55 75.21
CA GLY A 382 29.44 -11.67 75.88
C GLY A 382 29.88 -11.31 77.30
N PHE A 383 29.69 -12.25 78.23
CA PHE A 383 30.14 -12.21 79.61
C PHE A 383 30.98 -13.46 79.91
N PRO A 384 31.85 -13.46 80.95
CA PRO A 384 32.62 -14.64 81.34
C PRO A 384 31.74 -15.87 81.54
N GLU A 385 32.26 -17.07 81.25
CA GLU A 385 31.48 -18.31 81.36
C GLU A 385 30.99 -18.55 82.79
N VAL A 386 29.87 -19.25 82.97
CA VAL A 386 29.28 -19.49 84.31
C VAL A 386 30.26 -20.17 85.26
N GLU A 387 31.10 -21.07 84.73
CA GLU A 387 32.15 -21.78 85.49
C GLU A 387 33.25 -20.84 86.00
N GLU A 388 33.44 -19.69 85.36
CA GLU A 388 34.41 -18.66 85.73
C GLU A 388 33.84 -17.68 86.77
N ARG A 389 32.51 -17.63 86.94
CA ARG A 389 31.78 -16.76 87.88
C ARG A 389 31.68 -17.36 89.29
N ILE A 390 32.76 -17.90 89.82
CA ILE A 390 32.74 -18.64 91.09
C ILE A 390 32.41 -17.75 92.31
N ALA A 391 32.86 -16.49 92.28
CA ALA A 391 32.79 -15.59 93.42
C ALA A 391 31.72 -14.48 93.30
N TYR A 392 31.05 -14.39 92.16
CA TYR A 392 30.11 -13.30 91.88
C TYR A 392 28.95 -13.74 90.99
N ASP A 393 27.86 -12.99 91.05
CA ASP A 393 26.74 -13.05 90.11
C ASP A 393 26.74 -11.81 89.23
N ILE A 394 26.30 -12.00 87.98
CA ILE A 394 26.01 -10.90 87.05
C ILE A 394 24.50 -10.73 87.02
N ILE A 395 24.04 -9.51 87.26
CA ILE A 395 22.63 -9.14 87.24
C ILE A 395 22.46 -8.07 86.16
N VAL A 396 21.66 -8.34 85.14
CA VAL A 396 21.36 -7.38 84.07
C VAL A 396 19.91 -6.92 84.23
N ASP A 397 19.71 -5.61 84.39
CA ASP A 397 18.42 -4.98 84.63
C ASP A 397 17.58 -5.65 85.74
N GLY A 398 18.26 -6.08 86.80
CA GLY A 398 17.65 -6.74 87.96
C GLY A 398 17.41 -8.25 87.80
N THR A 399 17.80 -8.86 86.68
CA THR A 399 17.67 -10.31 86.44
C THR A 399 19.04 -11.00 86.56
N HIS A 400 19.11 -12.07 87.37
CA HIS A 400 20.33 -12.89 87.47
C HIS A 400 20.60 -13.62 86.16
N MET A 401 21.82 -13.47 85.66
CA MET A 401 22.27 -14.04 84.41
C MET A 401 22.71 -15.49 84.56
N SER A 402 21.98 -16.40 83.92
CA SER A 402 22.39 -17.80 83.77
C SER A 402 23.21 -18.06 82.50
N ASP A 403 23.01 -17.27 81.44
CA ASP A 403 23.69 -17.44 80.17
C ASP A 403 24.92 -16.51 80.05
N PRO A 404 25.95 -16.90 79.26
CA PRO A 404 27.12 -16.08 79.01
C PRO A 404 26.88 -14.96 78.00
N GLU A 405 25.74 -14.96 77.29
CA GLU A 405 25.47 -14.00 76.22
C GLU A 405 24.05 -13.42 76.35
N ILE A 406 23.88 -12.16 75.93
CA ILE A 406 22.56 -11.55 75.72
C ILE A 406 22.54 -10.77 74.40
N GLU A 407 21.38 -10.74 73.76
CA GLU A 407 21.13 -9.82 72.65
C GLU A 407 20.63 -8.46 73.17
N VAL A 408 21.19 -7.39 72.63
CA VAL A 408 20.91 -6.01 73.04
C VAL A 408 20.58 -5.17 71.81
N GLU A 409 19.43 -4.49 71.83
CA GLU A 409 19.04 -3.58 70.74
C GLU A 409 19.92 -2.32 70.72
N TYR A 410 20.25 -1.84 69.52
CA TYR A 410 21.00 -0.61 69.28
C TYR A 410 20.39 0.58 70.04
N GLY A 411 21.23 1.30 70.79
CA GLY A 411 20.84 2.48 71.57
C GLY A 411 20.18 2.16 72.92
N SER A 412 20.09 0.89 73.30
CA SER A 412 19.58 0.51 74.62
C SER A 412 20.56 0.89 75.73
N ASN A 413 19.99 1.23 76.89
CA ASN A 413 20.75 1.41 78.12
C ASN A 413 20.59 0.15 78.97
N LEU A 414 21.70 -0.43 79.40
CA LEU A 414 21.69 -1.59 80.31
C LEU A 414 22.31 -1.21 81.66
N SER A 415 21.67 -1.69 82.73
CA SER A 415 22.22 -1.68 84.08
C SER A 415 22.79 -3.05 84.42
N ILE A 416 24.11 -3.12 84.55
CA ILE A 416 24.82 -4.35 84.89
C ILE A 416 25.29 -4.23 86.33
N THR A 417 24.90 -5.18 87.17
CA THR A 417 25.36 -5.27 88.55
C THR A 417 26.19 -6.53 88.75
N LEU A 418 27.42 -6.35 89.23
CA LEU A 418 28.28 -7.43 89.71
C LEU A 418 28.09 -7.54 91.22
N GLN A 419 27.57 -8.68 91.68
CA GLN A 419 27.28 -8.92 93.09
C GLN A 419 28.20 -10.01 93.63
N LEU A 420 28.88 -9.75 94.76
CA LEU A 420 29.71 -10.75 95.42
C LEU A 420 28.84 -11.86 96.02
N LYS A 421 29.18 -13.13 95.77
CA LYS A 421 28.46 -14.28 96.32
C LYS A 421 28.70 -14.42 97.82
N GLU A 422 27.71 -14.95 98.52
CA GLU A 422 27.88 -15.35 99.92
C GLU A 422 29.02 -16.37 100.04
N GLY A 423 29.88 -16.20 101.05
CA GLY A 423 31.08 -17.02 101.23
C GLY A 423 32.37 -16.40 100.67
N TYR A 424 32.30 -15.28 99.97
CA TYR A 424 33.47 -14.55 99.48
C TYR A 424 33.61 -13.18 100.16
N GLU A 425 34.83 -12.65 100.20
CA GLU A 425 35.16 -11.32 100.73
C GLU A 425 36.25 -10.61 99.91
N LYS A 426 36.29 -9.27 100.06
CA LYS A 426 37.32 -8.40 99.50
C LYS A 426 38.64 -8.57 100.27
N VAL A 427 39.77 -8.61 99.58
CA VAL A 427 41.10 -8.87 100.16
C VAL A 427 41.80 -7.58 100.61
N ASP A 428 41.87 -6.59 99.72
CA ASP A 428 42.50 -5.29 99.94
C ASP A 428 41.45 -4.20 99.82
N GLU A 429 41.24 -3.47 100.92
CA GLU A 429 40.25 -2.40 100.99
C GLU A 429 40.59 -1.20 100.10
N GLU A 430 41.86 -1.00 99.76
CA GLU A 430 42.34 0.10 98.92
C GLU A 430 42.20 -0.19 97.41
N GLU A 431 42.02 -1.45 97.01
CA GLU A 431 41.79 -1.87 95.62
C GLU A 431 40.27 -2.04 95.33
N PRO A 432 39.84 -1.85 94.06
CA PRO A 432 38.44 -2.08 93.67
C PRO A 432 38.05 -3.55 93.83
N LEU A 433 36.77 -3.81 94.09
CA LEU A 433 36.23 -5.18 94.22
C LEU A 433 36.23 -5.93 92.87
N PHE A 434 35.87 -5.24 91.79
CA PHE A 434 35.88 -5.79 90.42
C PHE A 434 36.59 -4.82 89.46
N LYS A 435 37.37 -5.36 88.51
CA LYS A 435 37.91 -4.60 87.38
C LYS A 435 37.25 -5.12 86.10
N VAL A 436 36.53 -4.25 85.39
CA VAL A 436 35.70 -4.61 84.22
C VAL A 436 36.28 -4.00 82.93
N PHE A 437 36.37 -4.82 81.89
CA PHE A 437 36.85 -4.45 80.56
C PHE A 437 35.79 -4.79 79.51
N ILE A 438 35.66 -3.96 78.46
CA ILE A 438 34.80 -4.22 77.30
C ILE A 438 35.66 -4.16 76.05
N GLY A 439 35.87 -5.30 75.39
CA GLY A 439 36.89 -5.43 74.34
C GLY A 439 38.28 -4.99 74.83
N ASP A 440 39.01 -4.24 74.00
CA ASP A 440 40.34 -3.70 74.35
C ASP A 440 40.30 -2.39 75.16
N VAL A 441 39.11 -1.86 75.45
CA VAL A 441 38.93 -0.55 76.12
C VAL A 441 38.59 -0.76 77.60
N ARG A 442 39.46 -0.27 78.48
CA ARG A 442 39.17 -0.17 79.92
C ARG A 442 38.19 0.98 80.14
N LEU A 443 36.91 0.68 80.32
CA LEU A 443 35.86 1.70 80.51
C LEU A 443 35.86 2.35 81.89
N GLY A 444 36.48 1.74 82.90
CA GLY A 444 36.63 2.38 84.21
C GLY A 444 37.09 1.43 85.31
N ILE A 445 37.55 2.02 86.42
CA ILE A 445 37.66 1.35 87.71
C ILE A 445 36.41 1.72 88.48
N TYR A 446 35.53 0.76 88.75
CA TYR A 446 34.31 1.03 89.50
C TYR A 446 34.60 0.77 90.98
N ASN A 447 34.54 1.84 91.79
CA ASN A 447 34.63 1.73 93.24
C ASN A 447 33.26 1.28 93.76
N CYS A 448 33.15 -0.04 93.96
CA CYS A 448 31.96 -0.72 94.43
C CYS A 448 31.78 -0.47 95.94
N GLU A 449 30.55 -0.22 96.42
CA GLU A 449 30.23 -0.34 97.85
C GLU A 449 30.42 -1.80 98.29
N GLU A 450 30.64 -2.06 99.59
CA GLU A 450 31.23 -3.27 100.20
C GLU A 450 30.89 -4.64 99.56
N ASN A 451 29.76 -4.81 98.85
CA ASN A 451 29.34 -6.09 98.25
C ASN A 451 28.78 -6.04 96.81
N ALA A 452 28.70 -4.88 96.13
CA ALA A 452 28.11 -4.80 94.78
C ALA A 452 28.61 -3.61 93.94
N CYS A 453 28.71 -3.82 92.63
CA CYS A 453 29.08 -2.82 91.65
C CYS A 453 28.00 -2.64 90.59
N SER A 454 27.49 -1.43 90.38
CA SER A 454 26.54 -1.13 89.30
C SER A 454 27.18 -0.29 88.20
N ILE A 455 26.98 -0.72 86.96
CA ILE A 455 27.54 -0.14 85.74
C ILE A 455 26.36 0.18 84.81
N ASN A 456 26.23 1.44 84.42
CA ASN A 456 25.27 1.85 83.40
C ASN A 456 26.01 2.07 82.09
N LEU A 457 25.55 1.44 81.01
CA LEU A 457 26.16 1.53 79.69
C LEU A 457 25.11 1.89 78.66
N GLU A 458 25.45 2.84 77.79
CA GLU A 458 24.70 3.17 76.60
C GLU A 458 25.37 2.47 75.40
N PHE A 459 24.66 1.54 74.76
CA PHE A 459 25.22 0.74 73.68
C PHE A 459 24.96 1.40 72.32
N ILE A 460 25.98 2.05 71.78
CA ILE A 460 25.90 2.78 70.50
C ILE A 460 26.71 2.08 69.39
N ILE A 461 27.47 1.01 69.68
CA ILE A 461 28.39 0.38 68.70
C ILE A 461 28.51 -1.13 68.99
N ARG A 462 28.57 -1.96 67.91
CA ARG A 462 29.05 -3.36 67.67
C ARG A 462 29.15 -4.39 68.82
N ASP A 463 29.27 -5.67 68.47
CA ASP A 463 29.47 -6.78 69.43
C ASP A 463 30.67 -6.54 70.36
N TYR A 464 30.50 -6.87 71.64
CA TYR A 464 31.50 -6.70 72.68
C TYR A 464 31.58 -7.87 73.65
N ASP A 465 32.81 -8.16 74.10
CA ASP A 465 33.07 -9.11 75.17
C ASP A 465 33.46 -8.41 76.47
N PHE A 466 32.84 -8.80 77.58
CA PHE A 466 33.20 -8.38 78.92
C PHE A 466 34.26 -9.30 79.52
N THR A 467 35.33 -8.72 80.05
CA THR A 467 36.27 -9.41 80.93
C THR A 467 36.17 -8.85 82.34
N ILE A 468 36.12 -9.73 83.35
CA ILE A 468 36.03 -9.36 84.77
C ILE A 468 37.24 -9.96 85.48
N ASP A 469 38.06 -9.09 86.06
CA ASP A 469 39.18 -9.46 86.91
C ASP A 469 38.75 -9.47 88.39
N THR A 470 39.05 -10.60 89.06
CA THR A 470 38.63 -10.95 90.42
C THR A 470 39.81 -11.11 91.39
N ASP A 471 41.01 -10.63 91.04
CA ASP A 471 42.24 -10.80 91.83
C ASP A 471 42.15 -10.28 93.28
N ASN A 472 41.19 -9.38 93.57
CA ASN A 472 40.96 -8.80 94.89
C ASN A 472 39.87 -9.53 95.72
N ILE A 473 39.45 -10.73 95.30
CA ILE A 473 38.40 -11.51 95.95
C ILE A 473 38.98 -12.83 96.46
N ARG A 474 38.59 -13.25 97.67
CA ARG A 474 38.91 -14.58 98.22
C ARG A 474 37.70 -15.24 98.88
N GLU A 475 37.75 -16.55 99.02
CA GLU A 475 36.79 -17.29 99.86
C GLU A 475 37.04 -16.98 101.34
N LYS A 476 35.97 -16.76 102.11
CA LYS A 476 36.02 -16.53 103.54
C LYS A 476 36.54 -17.78 104.23
N GLU A 477 37.60 -17.66 105.03
CA GLU A 477 38.01 -18.75 105.90
C GLU A 477 36.92 -18.98 106.96
N LEU A 478 36.29 -20.16 106.93
CA LEU A 478 35.40 -20.61 107.99
C LEU A 478 36.23 -20.81 109.26
N GLY A 479 36.19 -19.82 110.16
CA GLY A 479 36.78 -19.89 111.50
C GLY A 479 36.14 -20.92 112.40
#